data_AF-A0A933GTH6-F1
#
_entry.id   AF-A0A933GTH6-F1
#
_cell.length_a   1.000
_cell.length_b   1.000
_cell.length_c   1.000
_cell.angle_alpha   90.00
_cell.angle_beta   90.00
_cell.angle_gamma   90.00
#
_symmetry.space_group_name_H-M   'P 1'
#
loop_
_entity.id
_entity.type
_entity.pdbx_description
1 polymer ?
#
loop_
_entity_poly.entity_id
_entity_poly.type
_entity_poly.pdbx_seq_one_letter_code
_entity_poly.pdbx_strand_id
1 'polypeptide(L)'
;MVTVDSYAQDPQYPRIVAAVDAILKRGKVVAPIDVLIGMGLLTREHLEAWRCGQVPYLERVVNCNLTRLSKLLRILRFHAHDLNLKPSITAYMRWGRGPKRRLRFSKTGDAKLEEVYSMHFVWPGRSPFHGPASEEERA
;
A
#
# COMPACT_ATOMS: atom_id res chain seq x y z
N MET A 1 9.85 17.68 4.03
CA MET A 1 9.42 16.72 2.97
C MET A 1 10.15 15.42 3.25
N VAL A 2 9.46 14.27 3.37
CA VAL A 2 10.12 12.95 3.57
C VAL A 2 11.15 12.70 2.45
N THR A 3 12.32 12.15 2.72
CA THR A 3 13.32 11.76 1.69
C THR A 3 13.78 10.33 1.93
N VAL A 4 14.58 9.78 1.02
CA VAL A 4 15.16 8.44 1.19
C VAL A 4 16.02 8.34 2.46
N ASP A 5 16.67 9.43 2.87
CA ASP A 5 17.55 9.46 4.06
C ASP A 5 16.81 9.73 5.37
N SER A 6 15.57 10.22 5.32
CA SER A 6 14.84 10.71 6.50
C SER A 6 13.49 10.04 6.74
N TYR A 7 13.05 9.12 5.88
CA TYR A 7 11.70 8.57 5.97
C TYR A 7 11.46 7.73 7.23
N ALA A 8 12.51 7.10 7.76
CA ALA A 8 12.44 6.31 8.99
C ALA A 8 12.16 7.16 10.24
N GLN A 9 12.44 8.47 10.19
CA GLN A 9 12.18 9.41 11.28
C GLN A 9 10.74 9.93 11.29
N ASP A 10 9.94 9.63 10.26
CA ASP A 10 8.56 10.13 10.21
C ASP A 10 7.68 9.43 11.26
N PRO A 11 6.81 10.17 11.99
CA PRO A 11 5.93 9.57 13.00
C PRO A 11 4.98 8.48 12.47
N GLN A 12 4.71 8.45 11.17
CA GLN A 12 3.90 7.40 10.56
C GLN A 12 4.68 6.10 10.31
N TYR A 13 6.02 6.15 10.29
CA TYR A 13 6.85 5.03 9.87
C TYR A 13 6.63 3.76 10.70
N PRO A 14 6.64 3.78 12.05
CA PRO A 14 6.44 2.55 12.83
C PRO A 14 5.11 1.85 12.55
N ARG A 15 4.04 2.61 12.29
CA ARG A 15 2.72 2.06 11.94
C ARG A 15 2.70 1.45 10.55
N ILE A 16 3.47 2.01 9.60
CA ILE A 16 3.60 1.47 8.25
C ILE A 16 4.38 0.16 8.30
N VAL A 17 5.52 0.12 9.00
CA VAL A 17 6.33 -1.10 9.19
C VAL A 17 5.49 -2.21 9.81
N ALA A 18 4.80 -1.93 10.92
CA ALA A 18 3.95 -2.92 11.59
C ALA A 18 2.87 -3.51 10.66
N ALA A 19 2.24 -2.68 9.82
CA ALA A 19 1.27 -3.14 8.83
C ALA A 19 1.91 -4.00 7.73
N VAL A 20 3.07 -3.56 7.20
CA VAL A 20 3.83 -4.30 6.18
C VAL A 20 4.29 -5.66 6.70
N ASP A 21 4.85 -5.72 7.90
CA ASP A 21 5.28 -6.96 8.54
C ASP A 21 4.11 -7.92 8.75
N ALA A 22 2.97 -7.41 9.22
CA ALA A 22 1.77 -8.24 9.39
C ALA A 22 1.25 -8.83 8.07
N ILE A 23 1.39 -8.09 6.96
CA ILE A 23 1.04 -8.55 5.61
C ILE A 23 2.05 -9.61 5.14
N LEU A 24 3.35 -9.35 5.26
CA LEU A 24 4.41 -10.26 4.81
C LEU A 24 4.50 -11.55 5.63
N LYS A 25 4.06 -11.54 6.90
CA LYS A 25 3.91 -12.77 7.70
C LYS A 25 2.84 -13.72 7.14
N ARG A 26 1.86 -13.21 6.39
CA ARG A 26 0.70 -13.97 5.90
C ARG A 26 0.76 -14.22 4.39
N GLY A 27 1.66 -13.54 3.68
CA GLY A 27 1.73 -13.58 2.22
C GLY A 27 3.04 -12.99 1.69
N LYS A 28 3.09 -12.80 0.36
CA LYS A 28 4.31 -12.30 -0.32
C LYS A 28 4.10 -10.96 -1.02
N VAL A 29 2.91 -10.37 -0.89
CA VAL A 29 2.53 -9.18 -1.66
C VAL A 29 2.04 -8.11 -0.69
N VAL A 30 2.61 -6.92 -0.80
CA VAL A 30 2.21 -5.73 -0.07
C VAL A 30 1.58 -4.76 -1.05
N ALA A 31 0.26 -4.56 -0.95
CA ALA A 31 -0.43 -3.53 -1.71
C ALA A 31 -0.66 -2.28 -0.84
N PRO A 32 -0.66 -1.06 -1.41
CA PRO A 32 -1.01 0.15 -0.68
C PRO A 32 -2.37 0.06 0.03
N ILE A 33 -3.37 -0.56 -0.60
CA ILE A 33 -4.69 -0.79 0.01
C ILE A 33 -4.60 -1.65 1.28
N ASP A 34 -3.79 -2.72 1.27
CA ASP A 34 -3.66 -3.61 2.42
C ASP A 34 -2.99 -2.89 3.59
N VAL A 35 -2.02 -2.01 3.31
CA VAL A 35 -1.38 -1.15 4.31
C VAL A 35 -2.39 -0.16 4.90
N LEU A 36 -3.27 0.44 4.08
CA LEU A 36 -4.34 1.31 4.57
C LEU A 36 -5.30 0.56 5.49
N ILE A 37 -5.64 -0.69 5.17
CA ILE A 37 -6.46 -1.55 6.04
C ILE A 37 -5.72 -1.90 7.34
N GLY A 38 -4.46 -2.34 7.24
CA GLY A 38 -3.63 -2.69 8.40
C GLY A 38 -3.40 -1.52 9.36
N MET A 39 -3.41 -0.29 8.84
CA MET A 39 -3.31 0.94 9.64
C MET A 39 -4.66 1.45 10.18
N GLY A 40 -5.78 0.81 9.81
CA GLY A 40 -7.14 1.24 10.17
C GLY A 40 -7.62 2.50 9.45
N LEU A 41 -7.01 2.85 8.31
CA LEU A 41 -7.38 4.02 7.50
C LEU A 41 -8.44 3.69 6.45
N LEU A 42 -8.63 2.41 6.14
CA LEU A 42 -9.65 1.91 5.22
C LEU A 42 -10.29 0.67 5.82
N THR A 43 -11.62 0.59 5.80
CA THR A 43 -12.34 -0.60 6.24
C THR A 43 -12.55 -1.57 5.08
N ARG A 44 -12.82 -2.85 5.37
CA ARG A 44 -13.09 -3.86 4.33
C ARG A 44 -14.39 -3.55 3.60
N GLU A 45 -15.39 -3.06 4.33
CA GLU A 45 -16.69 -2.67 3.80
C GLU A 45 -16.54 -1.52 2.79
N HIS A 46 -15.71 -0.52 3.08
CA HIS A 46 -15.41 0.57 2.15
C HIS A 46 -14.61 0.10 0.94
N LEU A 47 -13.65 -0.81 1.13
CA LEU A 47 -12.92 -1.42 0.02
C LEU A 47 -13.89 -2.16 -0.91
N GLU A 48 -14.81 -2.97 -0.37
CA GLU A 48 -15.81 -3.70 -1.15
C GLU A 48 -16.77 -2.76 -1.89
N ALA A 49 -17.28 -1.73 -1.21
CA ALA A 49 -18.13 -0.71 -1.82
C ALA A 49 -17.43 -0.03 -3.02
N TRP A 50 -16.14 0.28 -2.88
CA TRP A 50 -15.32 0.80 -3.99
C TRP A 50 -15.09 -0.24 -5.09
N ARG A 51 -14.76 -1.49 -4.75
CA ARG A 51 -14.58 -2.59 -5.71
C ARG A 51 -15.84 -2.85 -6.52
N CYS A 52 -17.01 -2.79 -5.91
CA CYS A 52 -18.32 -2.91 -6.56
C CYS A 52 -18.73 -1.64 -7.35
N GLY A 53 -17.94 -0.57 -7.26
CA GLY A 53 -18.15 0.69 -7.96
C GLY A 53 -19.24 1.59 -7.36
N GLN A 54 -19.65 1.34 -6.11
CA GLN A 54 -20.56 2.22 -5.36
C GLN A 54 -19.85 3.51 -4.94
N VAL A 55 -18.55 3.42 -4.66
CA VAL A 55 -17.69 4.57 -4.40
C VAL A 55 -16.94 4.94 -5.69
N PRO A 56 -16.99 6.21 -6.14
CA PRO A 56 -16.40 6.62 -7.43
C PRO A 56 -14.87 6.64 -7.46
N TYR A 57 -14.22 6.80 -6.31
CA TYR A 57 -12.76 6.76 -6.14
C TYR A 57 -12.38 6.42 -4.68
N LEU A 58 -11.28 5.69 -4.47
CA LEU A 58 -10.91 5.13 -3.16
C LEU A 58 -10.68 6.21 -2.09
N GLU A 59 -9.97 7.29 -2.43
CA GLU A 59 -9.62 8.37 -1.50
C GLU A 59 -10.84 8.99 -0.81
N ARG A 60 -12.05 8.85 -1.38
CA ARG A 60 -13.30 9.33 -0.79
C ARG A 60 -13.63 8.68 0.55
N VAL A 61 -13.22 7.42 0.72
CA VAL A 61 -13.59 6.57 1.86
C VAL A 61 -12.39 6.20 2.75
N VAL A 62 -11.21 6.77 2.44
CA VAL A 62 -10.03 6.66 3.29
C VAL A 62 -10.13 7.69 4.42
N ASN A 63 -9.96 7.23 5.65
CA ASN A 63 -10.08 8.04 6.86
C ASN A 63 -8.77 8.81 7.19
N CYS A 64 -8.24 9.56 6.22
CA CYS A 64 -7.17 10.52 6.44
C CYS A 64 -7.12 11.60 5.36
N ASN A 65 -6.49 12.74 5.65
CA ASN A 65 -6.28 13.77 4.64
C ASN A 65 -5.28 13.32 3.55
N LEU A 66 -5.38 13.95 2.37
CA LEU A 66 -4.57 13.61 1.19
C LEU A 66 -3.07 13.81 1.43
N THR A 67 -2.67 14.83 2.20
CA THR A 67 -1.25 15.09 2.51
C THR A 67 -0.63 13.92 3.27
N ARG A 68 -1.33 13.40 4.28
CA ARG A 68 -0.92 12.25 5.09
C ARG A 68 -0.88 10.97 4.24
N LEU A 69 -1.83 10.83 3.32
CA LEU A 69 -1.92 9.69 2.41
C LEU A 69 -0.77 9.68 1.39
N SER A 70 -0.51 10.80 0.72
CA SER A 70 0.64 10.94 -0.20
C SER A 70 1.96 10.68 0.51
N LYS A 71 2.09 11.13 1.77
CA LYS A 71 3.28 10.86 2.58
C LYS A 71 3.43 9.36 2.88
N LEU A 72 2.35 8.70 3.31
CA LEU A 72 2.32 7.26 3.58
C LEU A 72 2.75 6.45 2.36
N LEU A 73 2.17 6.73 1.18
CA LEU A 73 2.51 6.02 -0.06
C LEU A 73 4.00 6.14 -0.40
N ARG A 74 4.60 7.30 -0.10
CA ARG A 74 6.01 7.55 -0.34
C ARG A 74 6.92 6.83 0.65
N ILE A 75 6.58 6.86 1.94
CA ILE A 75 7.28 6.09 2.98
C ILE A 75 7.20 4.59 2.66
N LEU A 76 6.03 4.09 2.29
CA LEU A 76 5.82 2.69 1.90
C LEU A 76 6.76 2.27 0.76
N ARG A 77 6.93 3.13 -0.26
CA ARG A 77 7.82 2.83 -1.37
C ARG A 77 9.29 2.73 -0.93
N PHE A 78 9.76 3.65 -0.10
CA PHE A 78 11.13 3.58 0.41
C PHE A 78 11.34 2.35 1.29
N HIS A 79 10.41 2.08 2.19
CA HIS A 79 10.49 0.90 3.03
C HIS A 79 10.45 -0.42 2.22
N ALA A 80 9.58 -0.52 1.22
CA ALA A 80 9.51 -1.68 0.34
C ALA A 80 10.80 -1.89 -0.47
N HIS A 81 11.45 -0.80 -0.87
CA HIS A 81 12.75 -0.84 -1.52
C HIS A 81 13.83 -1.42 -0.58
N ASP A 82 13.88 -0.96 0.67
CA ASP A 82 14.84 -1.45 1.67
C ASP A 82 14.62 -2.92 2.04
N LEU A 83 13.36 -3.39 1.96
CA LEU A 83 13.01 -4.80 2.07
C LEU A 83 13.30 -5.63 0.81
N ASN A 84 13.90 -5.04 -0.23
CA ASN A 84 14.19 -5.67 -1.52
C ASN A 84 12.94 -6.27 -2.21
N LEU A 85 11.77 -5.67 -1.99
CA LEU A 85 10.53 -6.07 -2.65
C LEU A 85 10.51 -5.54 -4.09
N LYS A 86 10.02 -6.37 -5.02
CA LYS A 86 9.93 -6.00 -6.43
C LYS A 86 8.61 -5.27 -6.70
N PRO A 87 8.63 -4.08 -7.33
CA PRO A 87 7.40 -3.41 -7.73
C PRO A 87 6.71 -4.17 -8.86
N SER A 88 5.37 -4.24 -8.80
CA SER A 88 4.51 -4.86 -9.80
C SER A 88 3.21 -4.08 -9.91
N ILE A 89 2.85 -3.65 -11.12
CA ILE A 89 1.61 -2.90 -11.35
C ILE A 89 0.42 -3.86 -11.40
N THR A 90 -0.62 -3.56 -10.62
CA THR A 90 -1.88 -4.30 -10.62
C THR A 90 -3.02 -3.43 -11.12
N ALA A 91 -3.76 -3.91 -12.11
CA ALA A 91 -4.95 -3.23 -12.60
C ALA A 91 -6.18 -3.52 -11.72
N TYR A 92 -6.83 -2.48 -11.23
CA TYR A 92 -8.05 -2.58 -10.44
C TYR A 92 -9.28 -2.42 -11.33
N MET A 93 -10.00 -3.50 -11.54
CA MET A 93 -11.26 -3.52 -12.29
C MET A 93 -12.44 -3.62 -11.32
N ARG A 94 -13.54 -2.98 -11.69
CA ARG A 94 -14.82 -3.08 -10.98
C ARG A 94 -15.26 -4.54 -10.91
N TRP A 95 -15.71 -4.97 -9.74
CA TRP A 95 -16.34 -6.26 -9.50
C TRP A 95 -17.82 -6.26 -9.90
N GLY A 96 -18.33 -7.44 -10.24
CA GLY A 96 -19.74 -7.67 -10.55
C GLY A 96 -20.05 -7.82 -12.04
N ARG A 97 -21.35 -7.87 -12.36
CA ARG A 97 -21.84 -8.01 -13.73
C ARG A 97 -21.92 -6.64 -14.42
N GLY A 98 -21.47 -6.57 -15.67
CA GLY A 98 -21.50 -5.36 -16.49
C GLY A 98 -20.16 -5.07 -17.18
N PRO A 99 -20.05 -3.94 -17.90
CA PRO A 99 -18.83 -3.57 -18.59
C PRO A 99 -17.64 -3.48 -17.64
N LYS A 100 -16.49 -4.05 -18.04
CA LYS A 100 -15.24 -3.95 -17.30
C LYS A 100 -14.82 -2.48 -17.26
N ARG A 101 -14.92 -1.86 -16.08
CA ARG A 101 -14.49 -0.47 -15.85
C ARG A 101 -13.32 -0.46 -14.89
N ARG A 102 -12.25 0.27 -15.26
CA ARG A 102 -11.13 0.53 -14.36
C ARG A 102 -11.60 1.38 -13.18
N LEU A 103 -11.22 0.98 -11.97
CA LEU A 103 -11.47 1.75 -10.77
C LEU A 103 -10.44 2.89 -10.68
N ARG A 104 -10.84 3.98 -10.04
CA ARG A 104 -9.97 5.12 -9.77
C ARG A 104 -9.63 5.16 -8.29
N PHE A 105 -8.41 5.49 -7.96
CA PHE A 105 -7.98 5.68 -6.58
C PHE A 105 -8.24 7.10 -6.12
N SER A 106 -7.89 8.07 -6.97
CA SER A 106 -7.94 9.49 -6.65
C SER A 106 -9.14 10.22 -7.25
N LYS A 107 -9.47 11.38 -6.68
CA LYS A 107 -10.51 12.27 -7.24
C LYS A 107 -10.11 12.82 -8.61
N THR A 108 -8.84 13.15 -8.80
CA THR A 108 -8.31 13.77 -10.04
C THR A 108 -8.10 12.75 -11.14
N GLY A 109 -7.85 11.48 -10.81
CA GLY A 109 -7.48 10.46 -11.79
C GLY A 109 -6.10 10.68 -12.41
N ASP A 110 -5.21 11.40 -11.71
CA ASP A 110 -3.86 11.67 -12.19
C ASP A 110 -3.09 10.36 -12.42
N ALA A 111 -2.58 10.14 -13.64
CA ALA A 111 -2.02 8.86 -14.04
C ALA A 111 -0.86 8.40 -13.14
N LYS A 112 -0.03 9.34 -12.67
CA LYS A 112 1.11 9.04 -11.80
C LYS A 112 0.64 8.64 -10.41
N LEU A 113 -0.37 9.32 -9.86
CA LEU A 113 -0.98 8.96 -8.58
C LEU A 113 -1.70 7.61 -8.66
N GLU A 114 -2.46 7.36 -9.72
CA GLU A 114 -3.12 6.08 -9.96
C GLU A 114 -2.11 4.92 -10.05
N GLU A 115 -0.96 5.14 -10.68
CA GLU A 115 0.14 4.17 -10.72
C GLU A 115 0.72 3.90 -9.32
N VAL A 116 0.94 4.95 -8.52
CA VAL A 116 1.46 4.81 -7.14
C VAL A 116 0.55 3.91 -6.30
N TYR A 117 -0.78 4.08 -6.39
CA TYR A 117 -1.72 3.20 -5.68
C TYR A 117 -1.79 1.79 -6.26
N SER A 118 -1.63 1.65 -7.58
CA SER A 118 -1.66 0.38 -8.29
C SER A 118 -0.36 -0.43 -8.13
N MET A 119 0.68 0.15 -7.53
CA MET A 119 1.99 -0.47 -7.37
C MET A 119 2.00 -1.38 -6.14
N HIS A 120 2.05 -2.67 -6.40
CA HIS A 120 2.22 -3.71 -5.39
C HIS A 120 3.70 -4.01 -5.24
N PHE A 121 4.12 -4.44 -4.06
CA PHE A 121 5.49 -4.82 -3.75
C PHE A 121 5.52 -6.31 -3.42
N VAL A 122 6.25 -7.08 -4.21
CA VAL A 122 6.25 -8.55 -4.16
C VAL A 122 7.60 -9.05 -3.66
N TRP A 123 7.56 -9.92 -2.65
CA TRP A 123 8.75 -10.66 -2.20
C TRP A 123 9.16 -11.68 -3.27
N PRO A 124 10.36 -11.56 -3.88
CA PRO A 124 10.80 -12.46 -4.94
C PRO A 124 11.32 -13.81 -4.43
N GLY A 125 11.52 -13.97 -3.12
CA GLY A 125 12.10 -15.18 -2.53
C GLY A 125 11.17 -16.41 -2.61
N ARG A 126 11.79 -17.58 -2.72
CA ARG A 126 11.08 -18.87 -2.71
C ARG A 126 10.51 -19.19 -1.33
N SER A 127 11.27 -18.90 -0.28
CA SER A 127 10.86 -19.04 1.12
C SER A 127 9.90 -17.93 1.57
N PRO A 128 9.17 -18.12 2.68
CA PRO A 128 8.46 -17.04 3.36
C PRO A 128 9.37 -15.83 3.59
N PHE A 129 8.78 -14.64 3.72
CA PHE A 129 9.54 -13.47 4.09
C PHE A 129 10.00 -13.62 5.54
N HIS A 130 11.30 -13.77 5.73
CA HIS A 130 11.97 -13.55 7.00
C HIS A 130 12.51 -12.13 6.89
N GLY A 131 12.16 -11.23 7.81
CA GLY A 131 12.53 -9.82 7.75
C GLY A 131 14.03 -9.59 7.55
N PRO A 132 14.47 -8.34 7.32
CA PRO A 132 15.90 -8.06 7.41
C PRO A 132 16.39 -8.60 8.76
N ALA A 133 17.40 -9.47 8.73
CA ALA A 133 17.96 -10.06 9.94
C ALA A 133 18.23 -8.92 10.92
N SER A 134 17.62 -8.98 12.10
CA SER A 134 17.93 -8.07 13.20
C SER A 134 19.45 -8.10 13.37
N GLU A 135 20.10 -6.94 13.49
CA GLU A 135 21.55 -6.85 13.70
C GLU A 135 22.04 -7.66 14.93
N GLU A 136 21.12 -8.13 15.78
CA GLU A 136 21.37 -9.04 16.91
C GLU A 136 21.81 -10.47 16.54
N GLU A 137 21.62 -10.95 15.31
CA GLU A 137 22.11 -12.28 14.88
C GLU A 137 23.53 -12.27 14.28
N ARG A 138 24.21 -11.11 14.29
CA ARG A 138 25.59 -10.93 13.79
C ARG A 138 26.63 -10.70 14.90
N ALA A 139 26.29 -10.97 16.15
CA ALA A 139 27.20 -10.89 17.31
C ALA A 139 27.79 -12.27 17.66
#